data_AF-A0AAD7UB08-F1
#
_entry.id   AF-A0AAD7UB08-F1
#
_cell.length_a   1.000
_cell.length_b   1.000
_cell.length_c   1.000
_cell.angle_alpha   90.00
_cell.angle_beta   90.00
_cell.angle_gamma   90.00
#
_symmetry.space_group_name_H-M   'P 1'
#
loop_
_entity.id
_entity.type
_entity.pdbx_description
1 polymer ?
#
loop_
_entity_poly.entity_id
_entity_poly.type
_entity_poly.pdbx_seq_one_letter_code
_entity_poly.pdbx_strand_id
1 'polypeptide(L)'
;MQFCPHDGTLLHVNVDFGGTAAQEVRFACPVCPYIHVPRRKRASVVPTTKKRIDDVMGGAESWSNVDTTEAQCPACNHREAFFMQIQIRCVACHHRWSD
;
A
#
# COMPACT_ATOMS: atom_id res chain seq x y z
N MET A 1 -14.37 5.21 13.67
CA MET A 1 -13.36 4.73 14.63
C MET A 1 -13.88 5.02 16.04
N GLN A 2 -13.68 4.15 17.03
CA GLN A 2 -14.13 4.36 18.42
C GLN A 2 -12.93 4.37 19.38
N PHE A 3 -12.98 5.26 20.37
CA PHE A 3 -11.90 5.50 21.34
C PHE A 3 -12.39 5.24 22.76
N CYS A 4 -11.46 4.86 23.64
CA CYS A 4 -11.72 4.69 25.06
C CYS A 4 -11.99 6.06 25.72
N PRO A 5 -13.06 6.19 26.53
CA PRO A 5 -13.35 7.43 27.24
C PRO A 5 -12.39 7.73 28.40
N HIS A 6 -11.59 6.75 28.84
CA HIS A 6 -10.65 6.93 29.96
C HIS A 6 -9.27 7.37 29.47
N ASP A 7 -8.69 6.66 28.50
CA ASP A 7 -7.30 6.86 28.07
C ASP A 7 -7.17 7.37 26.63
N GLY A 8 -8.28 7.63 25.93
CA GLY A 8 -8.28 8.10 24.53
C GLY A 8 -7.72 7.10 23.51
N THR A 9 -7.36 5.89 23.93
CA THR A 9 -6.77 4.86 23.06
C THR A 9 -7.81 4.24 22.14
N LEU A 10 -7.41 3.82 20.93
CA LEU A 10 -8.29 3.18 19.95
C LEU A 10 -8.76 1.81 20.44
N LEU A 11 -10.06 1.55 20.40
CA LEU A 11 -10.63 0.28 20.86
C LEU A 11 -10.45 -0.83 19.83
N HIS A 12 -9.98 -1.99 20.27
CA HIS A 12 -9.80 -3.19 19.45
C HIS A 12 -11.07 -4.02 19.39
N VAL A 13 -11.30 -4.70 18.27
CA VAL A 13 -12.46 -5.57 18.07
C VAL A 13 -12.12 -7.00 18.47
N ASN A 14 -12.78 -7.51 19.50
CA ASN A 14 -12.75 -8.91 19.89
C ASN A 14 -14.05 -9.59 19.42
N VAL A 15 -13.93 -10.81 18.91
CA VAL A 15 -15.07 -11.63 18.49
C VAL A 15 -14.99 -12.94 19.24
N ASP A 16 -15.99 -13.18 20.10
CA ASP A 16 -16.07 -14.43 20.85
C ASP A 16 -16.75 -15.50 19.99
N PHE A 17 -16.07 -16.64 19.80
CA PHE A 17 -16.60 -17.81 19.08
C PHE A 17 -17.25 -18.80 20.06
N GLY A 18 -18.13 -18.30 20.93
CA GLY A 18 -18.78 -19.12 21.95
C GLY A 18 -20.05 -19.78 21.45
N GLY A 19 -19.94 -20.91 20.73
CA GLY A 19 -20.92 -22.03 20.56
C GLY A 19 -22.43 -21.77 20.31
N THR A 20 -22.89 -20.53 20.30
CA THR A 20 -24.28 -20.10 20.17
C THR A 20 -24.36 -19.12 19.01
N ALA A 21 -25.49 -19.12 18.29
CA ALA A 21 -25.66 -18.51 16.97
C ALA A 21 -25.48 -16.98 16.91
N ALA A 22 -25.14 -16.32 18.03
CA ALA A 22 -24.85 -14.90 18.09
C ALA A 22 -23.36 -14.67 18.39
N GLN A 23 -22.56 -14.45 17.34
CA GLN A 23 -21.23 -13.86 17.50
C GLN A 23 -21.39 -12.46 18.12
N GLU A 24 -21.02 -12.33 19.39
CA GLU A 24 -20.97 -11.03 20.06
C GLU A 24 -19.64 -10.35 19.76
N VAL A 25 -19.70 -9.29 18.98
CA VAL A 25 -18.57 -8.40 18.73
C VAL A 25 -18.40 -7.50 19.96
N ARG A 26 -17.20 -7.37 20.52
CA ARG A 26 -16.91 -6.54 21.69
C ARG A 26 -15.74 -5.60 21.38
N PHE A 27 -15.82 -4.35 21.84
CA PHE A 27 -14.73 -3.39 21.74
C PHE A 27 -13.96 -3.34 23.06
N ALA A 28 -12.68 -3.70 23.06
CA ALA A 28 -11.84 -3.71 24.26
C ALA A 28 -10.66 -2.73 24.12
N CYS A 29 -10.35 -2.01 25.18
CA CYS A 29 -9.15 -1.20 25.25
C CYS A 29 -7.93 -2.09 25.53
N PRO A 30 -6.78 -1.90 24.86
CA PRO A 30 -5.56 -2.65 25.17
C PRO A 30 -4.85 -2.15 26.44
N VAL A 31 -5.13 -0.93 26.91
CA VAL A 31 -4.42 -0.29 28.02
C VAL A 31 -5.19 -0.36 29.34
N CYS A 32 -6.52 -0.40 29.29
CA CYS A 32 -7.38 -0.39 30.47
C CYS A 32 -8.50 -1.44 30.37
N PRO A 33 -9.16 -1.80 31.49
CA PRO A 33 -10.20 -2.84 31.50
C PRO A 33 -11.55 -2.40 30.90
N TYR A 34 -11.56 -1.31 30.12
CA TYR A 34 -12.77 -0.80 29.47
C TYR A 34 -13.22 -1.73 28.33
N ILE A 35 -14.47 -2.20 28.42
CA ILE A 35 -15.12 -3.03 27.40
C ILE A 35 -16.46 -2.39 27.02
N HIS A 36 -16.70 -2.24 25.72
CA HIS A 36 -17.94 -1.73 25.16
C HIS A 36 -18.57 -2.74 24.20
N VAL A 37 -19.81 -3.15 24.47
CA VAL A 37 -20.57 -4.03 23.59
C VAL A 37 -21.49 -3.18 22.69
N PRO A 38 -21.32 -3.20 21.35
CA PRO A 38 -22.14 -2.45 20.43
C PRO A 38 -23.57 -2.98 20.40
N ARG A 39 -24.54 -2.09 20.65
CA ARG A 39 -25.98 -2.43 20.57
C ARG A 39 -26.49 -2.67 19.15
N ARG A 40 -25.79 -2.16 18.14
CA ARG A 40 -26.16 -2.26 16.72
C ARG A 40 -24.92 -2.52 15.87
N LYS A 41 -25.06 -3.37 14.86
CA LYS A 41 -24.02 -3.60 13.85
C LYS A 41 -23.83 -2.29 13.06
N ARG A 42 -22.60 -1.82 12.94
CA ARG A 42 -22.22 -0.65 12.14
C ARG A 42 -21.23 -1.08 11.07
N ALA A 43 -21.49 -0.72 9.82
CA ALA A 43 -20.56 -0.86 8.71
C ALA A 43 -20.14 0.53 8.25
N SER A 44 -18.84 0.75 8.08
CA SER A 44 -18.30 1.97 7.48
C SER A 44 -17.82 1.62 6.08
N VAL A 45 -18.62 1.93 5.07
CA VAL A 45 -18.24 1.72 3.67
C VAL A 45 -17.52 2.96 3.18
N VAL A 46 -16.25 2.84 2.82
CA VAL A 46 -15.48 3.91 2.19
C VAL A 46 -15.50 3.69 0.69
N PRO A 47 -16.11 4.60 -0.11
CA PRO A 47 -16.07 4.48 -1.55
C PRO A 47 -14.64 4.71 -2.06
N THR A 48 -14.12 3.76 -2.82
CA THR A 48 -12.78 3.87 -3.42
C THR A 48 -12.90 4.35 -4.86
N THR A 49 -12.17 5.40 -5.20
CA THR A 49 -11.97 5.80 -6.59
C THR A 49 -10.76 5.06 -7.15
N LYS A 50 -10.90 4.49 -8.36
CA LYS A 50 -9.76 3.91 -9.05
C LYS A 50 -8.78 5.04 -9.38
N LYS A 51 -7.50 4.84 -9.09
CA LYS A 51 -6.45 5.73 -9.59
C LYS A 51 -6.57 5.76 -11.12
N ARG A 52 -6.43 6.94 -11.73
CA ARG A 52 -6.21 7.00 -13.17
C ARG A 52 -4.91 6.27 -13.46
N ILE A 53 -4.92 5.44 -14.49
CA ILE A 53 -3.70 4.86 -15.04
C ILE A 53 -3.05 6.03 -15.77
N ASP A 54 -2.09 6.68 -15.13
CA ASP A 54 -1.15 7.55 -15.86
C ASP A 54 -0.20 6.62 -16.64
N ASP A 55 0.24 7.07 -17.82
CA ASP A 55 1.08 6.27 -18.72
C ASP A 55 2.31 5.73 -17.96
N VAL A 56 2.36 4.40 -17.81
CA VAL A 56 3.35 3.68 -16.97
C VAL A 56 4.78 3.80 -17.51
N MET A 57 4.95 4.38 -18.69
CA MET A 57 6.24 4.80 -19.22
C MET A 57 6.08 6.25 -19.64
N GLY A 58 6.73 7.14 -18.90
CA GLY A 58 6.74 8.57 -19.20
C GLY A 58 6.96 8.81 -20.69
N GLY A 59 6.23 9.80 -21.22
CA GLY A 59 6.14 10.07 -22.66
C GLY A 59 7.50 10.32 -23.33
N ALA A 60 7.48 10.72 -24.61
CA ALA A 60 8.68 10.86 -25.43
C ALA A 60 9.85 11.65 -24.78
N GLU A 61 9.56 12.58 -23.86
CA GLU A 61 10.57 13.33 -23.10
C GLU A 61 11.41 12.48 -22.14
N SER A 62 10.88 11.35 -21.64
CA SER A 62 11.59 10.46 -20.71
C SER A 62 12.74 9.69 -21.36
N TRP A 63 12.79 9.67 -22.69
CA TRP A 63 13.82 8.96 -23.48
C TRP A 63 14.84 9.90 -24.12
N SER A 64 14.70 11.21 -23.93
CA SER A 64 15.57 12.23 -24.55
C SER A 64 17.03 12.16 -24.08
N ASN A 65 17.28 11.65 -22.87
CA ASN A 65 18.60 11.58 -22.24
C ASN A 65 19.14 10.14 -22.12
N VAL A 66 18.59 9.21 -22.91
CA VAL A 66 18.97 7.79 -22.86
C VAL A 66 19.97 7.52 -23.98
N ASP A 67 21.13 6.96 -23.62
CA ASP A 67 22.15 6.61 -24.59
C ASP A 67 21.66 5.53 -25.57
N THR A 68 22.00 5.68 -26.85
CA THR A 68 21.69 4.71 -27.91
C THR A 68 22.88 3.77 -28.11
N THR A 69 22.62 2.47 -28.18
CA THR A 69 23.62 1.44 -28.55
C THR A 69 23.22 0.71 -29.83
N GLU A 70 24.22 0.27 -30.59
CA GLU A 70 24.03 -0.59 -31.76
C GLU A 70 23.74 -2.04 -31.31
N ALA A 71 22.49 -2.32 -30.96
CA ALA A 71 22.02 -3.65 -30.62
C ALA A 71 20.81 -4.02 -31.48
N GLN A 72 20.88 -5.18 -32.13
CA GLN A 72 19.82 -5.66 -33.02
C GLN A 72 18.64 -6.19 -32.20
N CYS A 73 17.47 -5.57 -32.35
CA CYS A 73 16.25 -6.04 -31.70
C CYS A 73 15.79 -7.37 -32.30
N PRO A 74 15.59 -8.44 -31.50
CA PRO A 74 15.18 -9.75 -32.00
C PRO A 74 13.75 -9.80 -32.57
N ALA A 75 12.92 -8.77 -32.31
CA ALA A 75 11.53 -8.72 -32.77
C ALA A 75 11.34 -7.91 -34.06
N CYS A 76 12.06 -6.79 -34.22
CA CYS A 76 11.83 -5.84 -35.32
C CYS A 76 13.06 -5.53 -36.17
N ASN A 77 14.21 -6.16 -35.92
CA ASN A 77 15.45 -6.01 -36.71
C ASN A 77 16.00 -4.58 -36.84
N HIS A 78 15.55 -3.65 -36.00
CA HIS A 78 16.16 -2.34 -35.87
C HIS A 78 17.53 -2.46 -35.20
N ARG A 79 18.49 -1.66 -35.68
CA ARG A 79 19.91 -1.69 -35.27
C ARG A 79 20.21 -0.81 -34.06
N GLU A 80 19.24 -0.03 -33.60
CA GLU A 80 19.40 0.94 -32.53
C GLU A 80 18.50 0.57 -31.35
N ALA A 81 19.09 0.52 -30.15
CA ALA A 81 18.38 0.26 -28.91
C ALA A 81 18.73 1.32 -27.87
N PHE A 82 17.71 1.85 -27.19
CA PHE A 82 17.87 2.74 -26.05
C PHE A 82 18.07 1.92 -24.78
N PHE A 83 19.10 2.24 -23.98
CA PHE A 83 19.37 1.56 -22.72
C PHE A 83 19.61 2.57 -21.59
N MET A 84 19.00 2.33 -20.42
CA MET A 84 19.20 3.15 -19.23
C MET A 84 20.00 2.37 -18.18
N GLN A 85 21.05 2.98 -17.63
CA GLN A 85 21.77 2.47 -16.48
C GLN A 85 21.31 3.20 -15.21
N ILE A 86 20.68 2.46 -14.29
CA ILE A 86 20.19 3.02 -13.02
C ILE A 86 21.12 2.58 -11.89
N GLN A 87 21.60 3.55 -11.11
CA GLN A 87 22.41 3.27 -9.93
C GLN A 87 21.52 2.94 -8.71
N ILE A 88 21.50 1.66 -8.31
CA ILE A 88 20.67 1.15 -7.20
C ILE A 88 21.26 1.34 -5.78
N ARG A 89 22.43 1.98 -5.67
CA ARG A 89 23.14 2.17 -4.39
C ARG A 89 23.84 3.52 -4.35
N CYS A 90 23.70 4.26 -3.26
CA CYS A 90 24.45 5.51 -3.09
C CYS A 90 25.97 5.24 -3.05
N VAL A 91 26.76 5.97 -3.86
CA VAL A 91 28.24 5.84 -3.93
C VAL A 91 28.88 6.06 -2.56
N ALA A 92 28.31 6.94 -1.73
CA ALA A 92 28.90 7.36 -0.47
C ALA A 92 28.55 6.47 0.73
N CYS A 93 27.35 5.90 0.79
CA CYS A 93 26.84 5.26 2.01
C CYS A 93 26.27 3.83 1.83
N HIS A 94 26.31 3.26 0.62
CA HIS A 94 25.88 1.87 0.33
C HIS A 94 24.47 1.46 0.80
N HIS A 95 23.66 2.39 1.29
CA HIS A 95 22.27 2.10 1.62
C HIS A 95 21.47 1.82 0.35
N ARG A 96 20.72 0.73 0.39
CA ARG A 96 19.81 0.32 -0.68
C ARG A 96 18.60 1.24 -0.66
N TRP A 97 18.39 1.95 -1.76
CA TRP A 97 17.09 2.57 -2.01
C TRP A 97 16.18 1.45 -2.51
N SER A 98 15.18 1.12 -1.70
CA SER A 98 14.06 0.29 -2.12
C SER A 98 12.95 1.25 -2.52
N ASP A 99 12.51 1.17 -3.77
CA ASP A 99 11.21 1.70 -4.17
C ASP A 99 10.08 1.07 -3.32
#